data_AF-A0A7X6CDC4-F1
#
_entry.id   AF-A0A7X6CDC4-F1
#
_cell.length_a   1.000
_cell.length_b   1.000
_cell.length_c   1.000
_cell.angle_alpha   90.00
_cell.angle_beta   90.00
_cell.angle_gamma   90.00
#
_symmetry.space_group_name_H-M   'P 1'
#
loop_
_entity.id
_entity.type
_entity.pdbx_description
1 polymer ?
#
loop_
_entity_poly.entity_id
_entity_poly.type
_entity_poly.pdbx_seq_one_letter_code
_entity_poly.pdbx_strand_id
1 'polypeptide(L)'
;MSLTVVLALGFGSLKNGFPHVTSELKKQGETVAQYLGSLLPAPEVEELHKRWKASCSVTQYNRSCSRIKIKFSGTTNISEDKPDVIYQGLQAEMNRWLSADEFYRKIEVQLRTEISDRSQDIQIFLECNNSLIWQLPWDAWQFRADYRNCEIIGSSPEYKKVPQQATTGGMPLPSRGRILCVLGNSKGIDVGKIQKKFKNIWAIAVN
;
A
#
# COMPACT_ATOMS: atom_id res chain seq x y z
N MET A 1 -2.91 21.66 4.61
CA MET A 1 -1.82 21.66 3.60
C MET A 1 -1.33 20.22 3.52
N SER A 2 -1.27 19.62 2.33
CA SER A 2 -0.81 18.24 2.19
C SER A 2 0.72 18.19 2.06
N LEU A 3 1.32 17.23 2.75
CA LEU A 3 2.73 16.89 2.61
C LEU A 3 2.88 15.71 1.67
N THR A 4 3.95 15.72 0.89
CA THR A 4 4.28 14.60 0.02
C THR A 4 5.65 14.07 0.39
N VAL A 5 5.74 12.78 0.66
CA VAL A 5 7.01 12.07 0.87
C VAL A 5 7.23 11.17 -0.33
N VAL A 6 8.38 11.26 -0.98
CA VAL A 6 8.80 10.30 -2.02
C VAL A 6 9.84 9.39 -1.39
N LEU A 7 9.47 8.14 -1.16
CA LEU A 7 10.35 7.11 -0.62
C LEU A 7 10.81 6.18 -1.76
N ALA A 8 12.00 6.45 -2.29
CA ALA A 8 12.61 5.66 -3.35
C ALA A 8 13.52 4.58 -2.75
N LEU A 9 13.14 3.31 -2.91
CA LEU A 9 13.94 2.18 -2.42
C LEU A 9 15.11 1.82 -3.36
N GLY A 10 15.15 2.40 -4.56
CA GLY A 10 16.20 2.14 -5.55
C GLY A 10 16.22 0.68 -6.03
N PHE A 11 17.43 0.18 -6.32
CA PHE A 11 17.65 -1.20 -6.73
C PHE A 11 17.82 -2.10 -5.52
N GLY A 12 17.11 -3.22 -5.50
CA GLY A 12 17.18 -4.18 -4.42
C GLY A 12 16.06 -5.20 -4.42
N SER A 13 16.07 -6.07 -3.43
CA SER A 13 15.01 -7.04 -3.18
C SER A 13 14.94 -7.35 -1.70
N LEU A 14 13.85 -7.95 -1.24
CA LEU A 14 13.77 -8.41 0.15
C LEU A 14 14.88 -9.42 0.49
N LYS A 15 15.43 -10.16 -0.48
CA LYS A 15 16.56 -11.09 -0.23
C LYS A 15 17.92 -10.41 -0.13
N ASN A 16 18.13 -9.35 -0.90
CA ASN A 16 19.43 -8.68 -1.01
C ASN A 16 19.48 -7.36 -0.22
N GLY A 17 18.34 -6.92 0.33
CA GLY A 17 18.17 -5.59 0.90
C GLY A 17 18.06 -4.50 -0.16
N PHE A 18 18.00 -3.26 0.33
CA PHE A 18 18.03 -2.04 -0.47
C PHE A 18 19.14 -1.13 0.07
N PRO A 19 20.34 -1.16 -0.52
CA PRO A 19 21.48 -0.41 0.00
C PRO A 19 21.35 1.11 -0.17
N HIS A 20 20.50 1.56 -1.10
CA HIS A 20 20.32 2.98 -1.43
C HIS A 20 18.84 3.34 -1.40
N VAL A 21 18.39 3.79 -0.23
CA VAL A 21 17.04 4.30 -0.02
C VAL A 21 17.11 5.82 0.13
N THR A 22 16.31 6.53 -0.64
CA THR A 22 16.19 7.99 -0.59
C THR A 22 14.78 8.36 -0.16
N SER A 23 14.66 9.32 0.75
CA SER A 23 13.39 9.90 1.15
C SER A 23 13.41 11.41 0.91
N GLU A 24 12.55 11.90 0.03
CA GLU A 24 12.35 13.33 -0.22
C GLU A 24 11.07 13.80 0.45
N LEU A 25 11.16 14.82 1.30
CA LEU A 25 10.00 15.51 1.83
C LEU A 25 9.71 16.73 0.96
N LYS A 26 8.48 16.83 0.45
CA LYS A 26 8.00 17.92 -0.40
C LYS A 26 6.86 18.66 0.28
N LYS A 27 6.96 19.99 0.26
CA LYS A 27 5.91 20.93 0.71
C LYS A 27 5.47 21.74 -0.49
N GLN A 28 4.19 21.65 -0.85
CA GLN A 28 3.63 22.36 -2.02
C GLN A 28 4.37 22.09 -3.35
N GLY A 29 4.93 20.89 -3.50
CA GLY A 29 5.67 20.48 -4.70
C GLY A 29 7.17 20.79 -4.70
N GLU A 30 7.65 21.57 -3.72
CA GLU A 30 9.08 21.86 -3.56
C GLU A 30 9.72 20.90 -2.55
N THR A 31 10.91 20.37 -2.89
CA THR A 31 11.68 19.53 -1.97
C THR A 31 12.27 20.39 -0.87
N VAL A 32 11.89 20.11 0.37
CA VAL A 32 12.39 20.83 1.55
C VAL A 32 13.47 20.07 2.30
N ALA A 33 13.48 18.74 2.20
CA ALA A 33 14.50 17.89 2.79
C ALA A 33 14.67 16.60 1.99
N GLN A 34 15.87 16.05 2.01
CA GLN A 34 16.19 14.74 1.45
C GLN A 34 17.07 13.96 2.43
N TYR A 35 16.74 12.69 2.63
CA TYR A 35 17.45 11.78 3.52
C TYR A 35 17.89 10.54 2.76
N LEU A 36 19.06 10.02 3.13
CA LEU A 36 19.65 8.81 2.55
C LEU A 36 19.81 7.77 3.64
N GLY A 37 19.48 6.52 3.32
CA GLY A 37 19.66 5.39 4.22
C GLY A 37 19.68 4.07 3.45
N SER A 38 19.56 2.98 4.19
CA SER A 38 19.52 1.63 3.63
C SER A 38 18.50 0.79 4.39
N LEU A 39 17.95 -0.22 3.71
CA LEU A 39 17.15 -1.28 4.31
C LEU A 39 17.91 -2.60 4.19
N LEU A 40 17.99 -3.31 5.30
CA LEU A 40 18.65 -4.61 5.34
C LEU A 40 17.86 -5.66 4.55
N PRO A 41 18.50 -6.78 4.17
CA PRO A 41 17.80 -7.96 3.70
C PRO A 41 16.75 -8.44 4.71
N ALA A 42 15.54 -8.73 4.23
CA ALA A 42 14.44 -9.32 4.98
C ALA A 42 13.78 -10.47 4.19
N PRO A 43 14.49 -11.60 3.97
CA PRO A 43 13.94 -12.75 3.25
C PRO A 43 12.72 -13.36 3.95
N GLU A 44 12.62 -13.20 5.28
CA GLU A 44 11.49 -13.67 6.08
C GLU A 44 10.18 -12.95 5.72
N VAL A 45 10.23 -11.63 5.47
CA VAL A 45 9.07 -10.85 4.99
C VAL A 45 8.57 -11.41 3.66
N GLU A 46 9.48 -11.72 2.73
CA GLU A 46 9.11 -12.29 1.43
C GLU A 46 8.46 -13.67 1.59
N GLU A 47 9.00 -14.51 2.47
CA GLU A 47 8.47 -15.85 2.71
C GLU A 47 7.09 -15.80 3.38
N LEU A 48 6.92 -15.00 4.43
CA LEU A 48 5.64 -14.81 5.11
C LEU A 48 4.59 -14.24 4.15
N HIS A 49 4.96 -13.27 3.30
CA HIS A 49 4.05 -12.73 2.29
C HIS A 49 3.62 -13.79 1.27
N LYS A 50 4.54 -14.64 0.80
CA LYS A 50 4.21 -15.76 -0.10
C LYS A 50 3.28 -16.77 0.57
N ARG A 51 3.55 -17.15 1.82
CA ARG A 51 2.72 -18.07 2.60
C ARG A 51 1.31 -17.50 2.82
N TRP A 52 1.22 -16.24 3.22
CA TRP A 52 -0.06 -15.56 3.40
C TRP A 52 -0.87 -15.53 2.10
N LYS A 53 -0.24 -15.14 0.98
CA LYS A 53 -0.89 -15.11 -0.34
C LYS A 53 -1.39 -16.50 -0.78
N ALA A 54 -0.61 -17.54 -0.52
CA ALA A 54 -1.00 -18.93 -0.79
C ALA A 54 -2.16 -19.41 0.10
N SER A 55 -2.15 -19.07 1.40
CA SER A 55 -3.25 -19.39 2.32
C SER A 55 -4.56 -18.71 1.90
N CYS A 56 -4.48 -17.44 1.48
CA CYS A 56 -5.62 -16.70 0.95
C CYS A 56 -6.16 -17.31 -0.36
N SER A 57 -5.30 -17.77 -1.27
CA SER A 57 -5.74 -18.35 -2.55
C SER A 57 -6.44 -19.70 -2.36
N VAL A 58 -5.95 -20.55 -1.45
CA VAL A 58 -6.60 -21.82 -1.08
C VAL A 58 -7.97 -21.57 -0.44
N THR A 59 -8.05 -20.58 0.45
CA THR A 59 -9.32 -20.18 1.09
C THR A 59 -10.33 -19.65 0.08
N GLN A 60 -9.88 -18.85 -0.90
CA GLN A 60 -10.73 -18.35 -1.99
C GLN A 60 -11.21 -19.47 -2.91
N TYR A 61 -10.35 -20.45 -3.22
CA TYR A 61 -10.73 -21.63 -4.01
C TYR A 61 -11.82 -22.45 -3.32
N ASN A 62 -11.65 -22.75 -2.03
CA ASN A 62 -12.64 -23.49 -1.25
C ASN A 62 -13.97 -22.74 -1.07
N ARG A 63 -13.97 -21.41 -1.20
CA ARG A 63 -15.18 -20.58 -1.12
C ARG A 63 -15.81 -20.26 -2.47
N SER A 64 -15.12 -20.50 -3.59
CA SER A 64 -15.56 -20.06 -4.92
C SER A 64 -15.74 -21.21 -5.88
N CYS A 65 -16.98 -21.45 -6.30
CA CYS A 65 -17.27 -22.06 -7.61
C CYS A 65 -16.86 -21.09 -8.74
N SER A 66 -15.55 -20.82 -8.87
CA SER A 66 -15.02 -19.91 -9.89
C SER A 66 -15.00 -20.57 -11.27
N ARG A 67 -15.53 -19.89 -12.29
CA ARG A 67 -15.45 -20.30 -13.71
C ARG A 67 -14.03 -20.24 -14.29
N ILE A 68 -13.10 -19.57 -13.61
CA ILE A 68 -11.69 -19.48 -14.00
C ILE A 68 -10.90 -20.47 -13.14
N LYS A 69 -10.41 -21.54 -13.79
CA LYS A 69 -9.55 -22.56 -13.17
C LYS A 69 -8.09 -22.18 -13.38
N ILE A 70 -7.41 -21.76 -12.31
CA ILE A 70 -5.95 -21.60 -12.33
C ILE A 70 -5.34 -22.98 -12.04
N LYS A 71 -4.54 -23.52 -12.97
CA LYS A 71 -3.79 -24.75 -12.75
C LYS A 71 -2.58 -24.43 -11.87
N PHE A 72 -2.64 -24.81 -10.60
CA PHE A 72 -1.49 -24.74 -9.71
C PHE A 72 -0.57 -25.94 -9.96
N SER A 73 0.67 -25.70 -10.39
CA SER A 73 1.74 -26.70 -10.41
C SER A 73 2.78 -26.32 -9.36
N GLY A 74 2.55 -26.76 -8.12
CA GLY A 74 3.45 -26.53 -7.00
C GLY A 74 2.98 -27.24 -5.74
N THR A 75 3.92 -27.86 -5.03
CA THR A 75 3.72 -28.84 -3.96
C THR A 75 2.74 -28.41 -2.88
N THR A 76 1.70 -29.23 -2.72
CA THR A 76 0.76 -29.31 -1.60
C THR A 76 1.47 -29.64 -0.30
N ASN A 77 1.49 -28.70 0.65
CA ASN A 77 1.63 -28.91 2.11
C ASN A 77 1.53 -27.56 2.85
N ILE A 78 0.40 -26.87 2.76
CA ILE A 78 0.13 -25.72 3.64
C ILE A 78 -1.16 -26.02 4.40
N SER A 79 -1.01 -26.82 5.45
CA SER A 79 -1.96 -26.96 6.55
C SER A 79 -1.61 -25.93 7.63
N GLU A 80 -1.48 -24.65 7.28
CA GLU A 80 -1.47 -23.59 8.29
C GLU A 80 -2.88 -22.99 8.36
N ASP A 81 -3.58 -23.41 9.41
CA ASP A 81 -5.04 -23.37 9.59
C ASP A 81 -5.61 -21.95 9.78
N LYS A 82 -4.79 -20.89 9.74
CA LYS A 82 -5.21 -19.52 10.07
C LYS A 82 -4.44 -18.46 9.26
N PRO A 83 -4.96 -17.99 8.11
CA PRO A 83 -4.33 -16.90 7.34
C PRO A 83 -4.08 -15.63 8.18
N ASP A 84 -4.93 -15.38 9.19
CA ASP A 84 -4.81 -14.24 10.09
C ASP A 84 -3.52 -14.27 10.92
N VAL A 85 -3.09 -15.46 11.38
CA VAL A 85 -1.87 -15.61 12.18
C VAL A 85 -0.63 -15.34 11.32
N ILE A 86 -0.64 -15.84 10.08
CA ILE A 86 0.45 -15.59 9.11
C ILE A 86 0.52 -14.09 8.80
N TYR A 87 -0.62 -13.44 8.63
CA TYR A 87 -0.69 -12.00 8.38
C TYR A 87 -0.16 -11.19 9.57
N GLN A 88 -0.50 -11.55 10.81
CA GLN A 88 0.06 -10.91 12.01
C GLN A 88 1.58 -11.06 12.08
N GLY A 89 2.11 -12.25 11.78
CA GLY A 89 3.54 -12.48 11.68
C GLY A 89 4.20 -11.60 10.61
N LEU A 90 3.58 -11.50 9.43
CA LEU A 90 4.04 -10.64 8.34
C LEU A 90 4.07 -9.16 8.76
N GLN A 91 3.05 -8.68 9.47
CA GLN A 91 2.99 -7.30 9.97
C GLN A 91 4.11 -7.02 10.99
N ALA A 92 4.34 -7.96 11.91
CA ALA A 92 5.41 -7.83 12.90
C ALA A 92 6.79 -7.78 12.23
N GLU A 93 7.03 -8.70 11.29
CA GLU A 93 8.31 -8.83 10.61
C GLU A 93 8.59 -7.66 9.66
N MET A 94 7.55 -7.15 8.98
CA MET A 94 7.64 -5.93 8.19
C MET A 94 8.00 -4.72 9.06
N ASN A 95 7.40 -4.57 10.24
CA ASN A 95 7.75 -3.48 11.15
C ASN A 95 9.17 -3.63 11.70
N ARG A 96 9.61 -4.85 12.01
CA ARG A 96 10.99 -5.14 12.40
C ARG A 96 11.98 -4.71 11.31
N TRP A 97 11.66 -5.04 10.06
CA TRP A 97 12.44 -4.67 8.89
C TRP A 97 12.51 -3.15 8.68
N LEU A 98 11.39 -2.44 8.78
CA LEU A 98 11.35 -0.98 8.68
C LEU A 98 11.98 -0.29 9.90
N SER A 99 12.04 -0.97 11.04
CA SER A 99 12.76 -0.50 12.24
C SER A 99 14.27 -0.82 12.20
N ALA A 100 14.80 -1.25 11.04
CA ALA A 100 16.23 -1.43 10.88
C ALA A 100 17.00 -0.12 11.18
N ASP A 101 18.15 -0.24 11.86
CA ASP A 101 18.86 0.89 12.46
C ASP A 101 19.07 2.06 11.48
N GLU A 102 19.55 1.77 10.26
CA GLU A 102 19.87 2.84 9.31
C GLU A 102 18.64 3.53 8.74
N PHE A 103 17.63 2.78 8.26
CA PHE A 103 16.39 3.36 7.76
C PHE A 103 15.67 4.15 8.85
N TYR A 104 15.48 3.55 10.03
CA TYR A 104 14.75 4.17 11.11
C TYR A 104 15.43 5.47 11.56
N ARG A 105 16.74 5.42 11.84
CA ARG A 105 17.48 6.59 12.35
C ARG A 105 17.64 7.71 11.33
N LYS A 106 17.93 7.36 10.06
CA LYS A 106 18.23 8.37 9.04
C LYS A 106 17.00 8.88 8.30
N ILE A 107 15.94 8.08 8.19
CA ILE A 107 14.75 8.42 7.40
C ILE A 107 13.54 8.63 8.31
N GLU A 108 13.09 7.59 9.02
CA GLU A 108 11.81 7.67 9.75
C GLU A 108 11.84 8.73 10.87
N VAL A 109 12.91 8.77 11.68
CA VAL A 109 13.08 9.77 12.74
C VAL A 109 13.13 11.20 12.18
N GLN A 110 13.79 11.39 11.04
CA GLN A 110 13.89 12.71 10.41
C GLN A 110 12.55 13.17 9.85
N LEU A 111 11.82 12.28 9.17
CA LEU A 111 10.45 12.55 8.72
C LEU A 111 9.54 12.91 9.91
N ARG A 112 9.63 12.17 11.02
CA ARG A 112 8.85 12.46 12.23
C ARG A 112 9.19 13.82 12.85
N THR A 113 10.43 14.26 12.71
CA THR A 113 10.89 15.55 13.23
C THR A 113 10.36 16.70 12.37
N GLU A 114 10.47 16.59 11.05
CA GLU A 114 9.98 17.60 10.10
C GLU A 114 8.46 17.70 10.05
N ILE A 115 7.77 16.58 10.28
CA ILE A 115 6.31 16.50 10.29
C ILE A 115 5.82 16.63 11.74
N SER A 116 5.90 17.85 12.25
CA SER A 116 5.60 18.15 13.65
C SER A 116 4.11 17.98 14.00
N ASP A 117 3.22 18.24 13.05
CA ASP A 117 1.77 18.08 13.24
C ASP A 117 1.28 16.73 12.69
N ARG A 118 0.82 15.88 13.61
CA ARG A 118 0.33 14.52 13.31
C ARG A 118 -1.03 14.47 12.63
N SER A 119 -1.76 15.60 12.61
CA SER A 119 -3.07 15.70 11.94
C SER A 119 -2.98 16.02 10.46
N GLN A 120 -1.77 16.35 9.96
CA GLN A 120 -1.56 16.70 8.55
C GLN A 120 -1.81 15.51 7.62
N ASP A 121 -2.34 15.84 6.44
CA ASP A 121 -2.51 14.88 5.36
C ASP A 121 -1.15 14.62 4.70
N ILE A 122 -0.73 13.36 4.70
CA ILE A 122 0.57 12.93 4.17
C ILE A 122 0.34 11.90 3.07
N GLN A 123 0.95 12.14 1.91
CA GLN A 123 0.98 11.19 0.82
C GLN A 123 2.39 10.66 0.65
N ILE A 124 2.59 9.36 0.86
CA ILE A 124 3.86 8.69 0.70
C ILE A 124 3.85 7.93 -0.62
N PHE A 125 4.67 8.37 -1.57
CA PHE A 125 4.93 7.66 -2.82
C PHE A 125 6.09 6.70 -2.62
N LEU A 126 5.81 5.40 -2.70
CA LEU A 126 6.78 4.34 -2.59
C LEU A 126 7.30 3.96 -3.98
N GLU A 127 8.45 4.51 -4.33
CA GLU A 127 9.10 4.26 -5.62
C GLU A 127 9.96 2.99 -5.55
N CYS A 128 9.52 1.96 -6.27
CA CYS A 128 10.23 0.69 -6.34
C CYS A 128 9.90 -0.04 -7.65
N ASN A 129 10.88 -0.71 -8.25
CA ASN A 129 10.66 -1.57 -9.42
C ASN A 129 10.11 -2.96 -9.05
N ASN A 130 10.07 -3.29 -7.77
CA ASN A 130 9.67 -4.61 -7.31
C ASN A 130 8.20 -4.62 -6.87
N SER A 131 7.33 -5.23 -7.69
CA SER A 131 5.89 -5.34 -7.41
C SER A 131 5.56 -6.07 -6.10
N LEU A 132 6.47 -6.89 -5.56
CA LEU A 132 6.29 -7.54 -4.26
C LEU A 132 6.25 -6.52 -3.13
N ILE A 133 7.07 -5.47 -3.22
CA ILE A 133 7.14 -4.41 -2.21
C ILE A 133 5.80 -3.69 -2.12
N TRP A 134 5.16 -3.35 -3.25
CA TRP A 134 3.84 -2.71 -3.24
C TRP A 134 2.72 -3.58 -2.64
N GLN A 135 2.92 -4.90 -2.57
CA GLN A 135 1.93 -5.84 -2.01
C GLN A 135 2.09 -6.05 -0.50
N LEU A 136 3.16 -5.52 0.12
CA LEU A 136 3.35 -5.61 1.56
C LEU A 136 2.26 -4.84 2.33
N PRO A 137 1.96 -5.23 3.57
CA PRO A 137 0.96 -4.55 4.40
C PRO A 137 1.48 -3.20 4.93
N TRP A 138 1.67 -2.24 4.04
CA TRP A 138 2.08 -0.86 4.38
C TRP A 138 1.09 -0.16 5.31
N ASP A 139 -0.15 -0.63 5.35
CA ASP A 139 -1.13 -0.17 6.32
C ASP A 139 -0.70 -0.40 7.76
N ALA A 140 0.08 -1.45 8.02
CA ALA A 140 0.57 -1.88 9.32
C ALA A 140 1.89 -1.21 9.74
N TRP A 141 2.49 -0.37 8.88
CA TRP A 141 3.70 0.36 9.23
C TRP A 141 3.42 1.30 10.42
N GLN A 142 4.22 1.17 11.48
CA GLN A 142 4.07 1.95 12.72
C GLN A 142 4.05 3.48 12.50
N PHE A 143 4.65 4.00 11.44
CA PHE A 143 4.53 5.40 11.06
C PHE A 143 3.05 5.86 10.94
N ARG A 144 2.18 5.04 10.35
CA ARG A 144 0.75 5.38 10.19
C ARG A 144 -0.04 5.36 11.50
N ALA A 145 0.45 4.67 12.53
CA ALA A 145 -0.22 4.66 13.82
C ALA A 145 -0.24 6.07 14.43
N ASP A 146 0.85 6.83 14.24
CA ASP A 146 0.98 8.21 14.70
C ASP A 146 0.41 9.22 13.70
N TYR A 147 0.58 8.96 12.39
CA TYR A 147 0.08 9.80 11.31
C TYR A 147 -1.12 9.15 10.62
N ARG A 148 -2.31 9.30 11.21
CA ARG A 148 -3.52 8.60 10.74
C ARG A 148 -3.98 9.04 9.34
N ASN A 149 -3.74 10.30 8.98
CA ASN A 149 -4.07 10.85 7.67
C ASN A 149 -2.93 10.60 6.67
N CYS A 150 -2.40 9.37 6.68
CA CYS A 150 -1.31 8.96 5.81
C CYS A 150 -1.80 7.94 4.77
N GLU A 151 -1.63 8.32 3.51
CA GLU A 151 -1.84 7.49 2.32
C GLU A 151 -0.49 6.99 1.80
N ILE A 152 -0.41 5.72 1.41
CA ILE A 152 0.79 5.13 0.83
C ILE A 152 0.44 4.62 -0.58
N ILE A 153 1.20 5.08 -1.56
CA ILE A 153 0.93 4.88 -2.99
C ILE A 153 2.15 4.26 -3.63
N GLY A 154 2.00 3.10 -4.27
CA GLY A 154 3.07 2.52 -5.10
C GLY A 154 3.29 3.38 -6.35
N SER A 155 4.55 3.73 -6.62
CA SER A 155 4.93 4.51 -7.79
C SER A 155 6.07 3.85 -8.55
N SER A 156 6.06 3.99 -9.88
CA SER A 156 7.20 3.63 -10.72
C SER A 156 8.30 4.68 -10.56
N PRO A 157 9.58 4.29 -10.41
CA PRO A 157 10.69 5.24 -10.40
C PRO A 157 10.85 5.93 -11.77
N GLU A 158 10.39 5.28 -12.84
CA GLU A 158 10.30 5.89 -14.16
C GLU A 158 8.88 6.40 -14.38
N TYR A 159 8.71 7.72 -14.29
CA TYR A 159 7.44 8.38 -14.60
C TYR A 159 7.67 9.62 -15.45
N LYS A 160 6.65 9.97 -16.24
CA LYS A 160 6.58 11.24 -16.96
C LYS A 160 5.27 11.91 -16.57
N LYS A 161 5.29 13.23 -16.44
CA LYS A 161 4.05 14.01 -16.35
C LYS A 161 3.29 13.80 -17.66
N VAL A 162 2.24 13.00 -17.61
CA VAL A 162 1.30 12.89 -18.72
C VAL A 162 0.32 14.05 -18.56
N PRO A 163 0.16 14.93 -19.56
CA PRO A 163 -0.93 15.90 -19.55
C PRO A 163 -2.24 15.14 -19.35
N GLN A 164 -3.11 15.61 -18.46
CA GLN A 164 -4.44 15.01 -18.30
C GLN A 164 -5.09 14.95 -19.68
N GLN A 165 -5.28 13.73 -20.19
CA GLN A 165 -5.94 13.55 -21.47
C GLN A 165 -7.39 13.97 -21.30
N ALA A 166 -7.85 14.90 -22.15
CA ALA A 166 -9.27 15.07 -22.36
C ALA A 166 -9.83 13.69 -22.76
N THR A 167 -10.84 13.20 -22.03
CA THR A 167 -11.46 11.91 -22.32
C THR A 167 -11.81 11.83 -23.81
N THR A 168 -11.41 10.74 -24.47
CA THR A 168 -11.37 10.50 -25.94
C THR A 168 -12.76 10.48 -26.63
N GLY A 169 -13.73 11.25 -26.16
CA GLY A 169 -15.07 11.30 -26.71
C GLY A 169 -15.66 12.70 -26.83
N GLY A 170 -14.88 13.77 -26.67
CA GLY A 170 -15.40 15.16 -26.76
C GLY A 170 -16.46 15.50 -25.70
N MET A 171 -16.76 14.56 -24.79
CA MET A 171 -17.64 14.83 -23.65
C MET A 171 -16.83 15.58 -22.59
N PRO A 172 -17.34 16.72 -22.08
CA PRO A 172 -16.76 17.34 -20.91
C PRO A 172 -16.69 16.30 -19.80
N LEU A 173 -15.61 16.30 -19.01
CA LEU A 173 -15.60 15.55 -17.75
C LEU A 173 -16.91 15.90 -17.04
N PRO A 174 -17.71 14.91 -16.59
CA PRO A 174 -18.91 15.24 -15.84
C PRO A 174 -18.48 16.17 -14.70
N SER A 175 -19.16 17.30 -14.55
CA SER A 175 -18.84 18.33 -13.57
C SER A 175 -18.83 17.80 -12.13
N ARG A 176 -19.43 16.61 -11.91
CA ARG A 176 -19.37 15.82 -10.69
C ARG A 176 -18.53 14.55 -10.94
N GLY A 177 -17.54 14.33 -10.07
CA GLY A 177 -16.76 13.09 -10.05
C GLY A 177 -17.64 11.83 -9.92
N ARG A 178 -17.15 10.70 -10.41
CA ARG A 178 -17.82 9.38 -10.27
C ARG A 178 -17.12 8.57 -9.20
N ILE A 179 -17.87 7.98 -8.27
CA ILE A 179 -17.35 7.05 -7.26
C ILE A 179 -17.74 5.63 -7.69
N LEU A 180 -16.75 4.74 -7.82
CA LEU A 180 -17.00 3.31 -8.03
C LEU A 180 -17.16 2.62 -6.68
N CYS A 181 -18.32 1.99 -6.46
CA CYS A 181 -18.56 1.15 -5.30
C CYS A 181 -18.55 -0.32 -5.74
N VAL A 182 -17.58 -1.10 -5.25
CA VAL A 182 -17.51 -2.55 -5.48
C VAL A 182 -18.01 -3.25 -4.22
N LEU A 183 -19.16 -3.91 -4.32
CA LEU A 183 -19.76 -4.67 -3.22
C LEU A 183 -19.45 -6.16 -3.45
N GLY A 184 -18.84 -6.79 -2.44
CA GLY A 184 -18.50 -8.20 -2.48
C GLY A 184 -19.73 -9.12 -2.43
N ASN A 185 -19.48 -10.42 -2.21
CA ASN A 185 -20.56 -11.41 -2.04
C ASN A 185 -21.51 -10.99 -0.90
N SER A 186 -22.82 -11.06 -1.16
CA SER A 186 -23.90 -10.78 -0.20
C SER A 186 -23.96 -11.73 1.00
N LYS A 187 -23.15 -12.79 1.05
CA LYS A 187 -23.15 -13.75 2.14
C LYS A 187 -22.63 -13.10 3.44
N GLY A 188 -23.53 -12.87 4.40
CA GLY A 188 -23.22 -12.25 5.69
C GLY A 188 -23.19 -10.72 5.68
N ILE A 189 -23.56 -10.09 4.56
CA ILE A 189 -23.56 -8.62 4.42
C ILE A 189 -24.86 -8.19 3.72
N ASP A 190 -25.57 -7.22 4.30
CA ASP A 190 -26.73 -6.59 3.66
C ASP A 190 -26.27 -5.55 2.63
N VAL A 191 -26.14 -6.01 1.38
CA VAL A 191 -25.72 -5.20 0.24
C VAL A 191 -26.66 -4.01 0.00
N GLY A 192 -27.97 -4.18 0.23
CA GLY A 192 -28.97 -3.13 0.03
C GLY A 192 -28.83 -1.98 1.03
N LYS A 193 -28.60 -2.31 2.30
CA LYS A 193 -28.33 -1.33 3.35
C LYS A 193 -27.04 -0.55 3.08
N ILE A 194 -26.00 -1.23 2.64
CA ILE A 194 -24.72 -0.58 2.28
C ILE A 194 -24.90 0.33 1.08
N GLN A 195 -25.59 -0.12 0.04
CA GLN A 195 -25.85 0.69 -1.15
C GLN A 195 -26.62 1.98 -0.80
N LYS A 196 -27.63 1.89 0.07
CA LYS A 196 -28.38 3.07 0.54
C LYS A 196 -27.48 4.05 1.30
N LYS A 197 -26.60 3.56 2.17
CA LYS A 197 -25.63 4.40 2.90
C LYS A 197 -24.65 5.08 1.95
N PHE A 198 -24.13 4.37 0.95
CA PHE A 198 -23.25 4.94 -0.06
C PHE A 198 -23.93 6.01 -0.91
N LYS A 199 -25.20 5.82 -1.30
CA LYS A 199 -25.97 6.85 -2.02
C LYS A 199 -26.12 8.13 -1.18
N ASN A 200 -26.32 8.01 0.13
CA ASN A 200 -26.39 9.16 1.03
C ASN A 200 -25.04 9.88 1.14
N ILE A 201 -23.94 9.14 1.29
CA ILE A 201 -22.58 9.73 1.32
C ILE A 201 -22.26 10.43 0.00
N TRP A 202 -22.61 9.83 -1.13
CA TRP A 202 -22.45 10.46 -2.45
C TRP A 202 -23.26 11.76 -2.54
N ALA A 203 -24.53 11.76 -2.09
CA ALA A 203 -25.35 12.96 -2.09
C ALA A 203 -24.77 14.11 -1.23
N ILE A 204 -24.01 13.80 -0.18
CA ILE A 204 -23.31 14.78 0.67
C ILE A 204 -22.00 15.25 0.02
N ALA A 205 -21.20 14.33 -0.53
CA ALA A 205 -19.87 14.64 -1.06
C ALA A 205 -19.89 15.39 -2.41
N VAL A 206 -21.06 15.47 -3.04
CA VAL A 206 -21.21 15.90 -4.42
C VAL A 206 -22.07 17.17 -4.51
N ASN A 207 -22.76 17.57 -3.43
CA ASN A 207 -23.38 18.89 -3.23
C ASN A 207 -22.40 19.84 -2.53
#